data_AF-A0A968DHZ9-F1
#
_entry.id   AF-A0A968DHZ9-F1
#
_cell.length_a   1.000
_cell.length_b   1.000
_cell.length_c   1.000
_cell.angle_alpha   90.00
_cell.angle_beta   90.00
_cell.angle_gamma   90.00
#
_symmetry.space_group_name_H-M   'P 1'
#
loop_
_entity.id
_entity.type
_entity.pdbx_description
1 polymer ?
#
loop_
_entity_poly.entity_id
_entity_poly.type
_entity_poly.pdbx_seq_one_letter_code
_entity_poly.pdbx_strand_id
1 'polypeptide(L)'
;AVQKVLLASSLPVVTYVLMSYSEIMMIMRTSMEDILNDDFINVARAKGIPDRLIRDKHALRNAILPVLSRLVVTIPYMLTGIVILEYTFDWPGMGRSL
;
A
#
# COMPACT_ATOMS: atom_id res chain seq x y z
N ALA A 1 31.60 -10.26 -1.93
CA ALA A 1 30.49 -10.82 -1.12
C ALA A 1 29.25 -9.92 -1.16
N VAL A 2 29.35 -8.64 -0.77
CA VAL A 2 28.24 -7.67 -0.72
C VAL A 2 27.49 -7.51 -2.06
N GLN A 3 28.18 -7.46 -3.19
CA GLN A 3 27.54 -7.27 -4.51
C GLN A 3 26.68 -8.47 -4.97
N LYS A 4 27.04 -9.70 -4.59
CA LYS A 4 26.22 -10.89 -4.86
C LYS A 4 24.99 -10.95 -3.95
N VAL A 5 25.13 -10.48 -2.71
CA VAL A 5 24.00 -10.36 -1.77
C VAL A 5 23.01 -9.30 -2.25
N LEU A 6 23.49 -8.14 -2.72
CA LEU A 6 22.64 -7.09 -3.30
C LEU A 6 21.90 -7.56 -4.58
N LEU A 7 22.58 -8.29 -5.46
CA LEU A 7 21.97 -8.90 -6.66
C LEU A 7 20.99 -10.03 -6.32
N ALA A 8 21.26 -10.83 -5.29
CA ALA A 8 20.39 -11.92 -4.87
C ALA A 8 19.14 -11.41 -4.12
N SER A 9 19.27 -10.31 -3.37
CA SER A 9 18.17 -9.69 -2.61
C SER A 9 17.32 -8.72 -3.43
N SER A 10 17.83 -8.19 -4.55
CA SER A 10 17.03 -7.34 -5.43
C SER A 10 15.83 -8.06 -6.05
N LEU A 11 15.97 -9.36 -6.35
CA LEU A 11 14.89 -10.16 -6.94
C LEU A 11 13.68 -10.31 -6.00
N PRO A 12 13.81 -10.82 -4.75
CA PRO A 12 12.69 -10.95 -3.82
C PRO A 12 12.12 -9.60 -3.38
N VAL A 13 12.94 -8.54 -3.31
CA VAL A 13 12.45 -7.19 -3.02
C VAL A 13 11.53 -6.70 -4.14
N VAL A 14 11.93 -6.85 -5.41
CA VAL A 14 11.09 -6.46 -6.55
C VAL A 14 9.82 -7.30 -6.62
N THR A 15 9.92 -8.62 -6.38
CA THR A 15 8.74 -9.50 -6.33
C THR A 15 7.77 -9.06 -5.22
N TYR A 16 8.28 -8.73 -4.03
CA TYR A 16 7.45 -8.28 -2.92
C TYR A 16 6.80 -6.92 -3.20
N VAL A 17 7.54 -5.97 -3.78
CA VAL A 17 7.02 -4.65 -4.17
C VAL A 17 5.92 -4.79 -5.20
N LEU A 18 6.10 -5.63 -6.23
CA LEU A 18 5.08 -5.89 -7.23
C LEU A 18 3.81 -6.51 -6.61
N MET A 19 3.97 -7.49 -5.71
CA MET A 19 2.86 -8.13 -5.03
C MET A 19 2.08 -7.15 -4.15
N SER A 20 2.80 -6.35 -3.35
CA SER A 20 2.21 -5.33 -2.47
C SER A 20 1.51 -4.23 -3.29
N TYR A 21 2.07 -3.86 -4.44
CA TYR A 21 1.47 -2.87 -5.33
C TYR A 21 0.12 -3.34 -5.89
N SER A 22 0.02 -4.60 -6.32
CA SER A 22 -1.24 -5.18 -6.78
C SER A 22 -2.33 -5.14 -5.71
N GLU A 23 -2.00 -5.41 -4.45
CA GLU A 23 -2.94 -5.35 -3.33
C GLU A 23 -3.46 -3.93 -3.10
N ILE A 24 -2.56 -2.95 -3.02
CA ILE A 24 -2.93 -1.54 -2.80
C ILE A 24 -3.80 -1.03 -3.96
N MET A 25 -3.47 -1.41 -5.21
CA MET A 25 -4.25 -1.03 -6.38
C MET A 25 -5.66 -1.61 -6.36
N MET A 26 -5.82 -2.86 -5.93
CA MET A 26 -7.12 -3.51 -5.80
C MET A 26 -7.98 -2.81 -4.74
N ILE A 27 -7.41 -2.53 -3.55
CA ILE A 27 -8.09 -1.80 -2.47
C ILE A 27 -8.54 -0.42 -2.95
N MET A 28 -7.65 0.31 -3.63
CA MET A 28 -7.95 1.63 -4.15
C MET A 28 -9.09 1.59 -5.18
N ARG A 29 -9.09 0.59 -6.06
CA ARG A 29 -10.14 0.41 -7.05
C ARG A 29 -11.49 0.13 -6.40
N THR A 30 -11.56 -0.82 -5.48
CA THR A 30 -12.81 -1.16 -4.78
C THR A 30 -13.33 0.04 -4.00
N SER A 31 -12.45 0.74 -3.27
CA SER A 31 -12.86 1.93 -2.53
C SER A 31 -13.38 3.06 -3.42
N MET A 32 -12.78 3.26 -4.61
CA MET A 32 -13.29 4.21 -5.59
C MET A 32 -14.67 3.82 -6.14
N GLU A 33 -14.89 2.53 -6.40
CA GLU A 33 -16.20 2.02 -6.84
C GLU A 33 -17.27 2.25 -5.76
N ASP A 34 -16.95 1.98 -4.49
CA ASP A 34 -17.86 2.22 -3.37
C ASP A 34 -18.24 3.70 -3.24
N ILE A 35 -17.23 4.58 -3.24
CA ILE A 35 -17.46 6.01 -3.04
C ILE A 35 -18.19 6.67 -4.20
N LEU A 36 -17.96 6.22 -5.44
CA LEU A 36 -18.66 6.76 -6.61
C LEU A 36 -20.17 6.46 -6.60
N ASN A 37 -20.60 5.43 -5.87
CA ASN A 37 -22.00 5.05 -5.69
C ASN A 37 -22.67 5.73 -4.49
N ASP A 38 -21.91 6.53 -3.74
CA ASP A 38 -22.35 7.13 -2.49
C ASP A 38 -23.22 8.37 -2.72
N ASP A 39 -24.18 8.62 -1.83
CA ASP A 39 -25.24 9.63 -2.07
C ASP A 39 -24.70 11.06 -2.26
N PHE A 40 -23.59 11.39 -1.59
CA PHE A 40 -22.98 12.72 -1.70
C PHE A 40 -22.42 12.99 -3.11
N ILE A 41 -22.03 11.96 -3.85
CA ILE A 41 -21.60 12.06 -5.24
C ILE A 41 -22.80 12.36 -6.15
N ASN A 42 -23.94 11.72 -5.91
CA ASN A 42 -25.18 12.00 -6.64
C ASN A 42 -25.66 13.44 -6.41
N VAL A 43 -25.53 13.94 -5.17
CA VAL A 43 -25.79 15.36 -4.85
C VAL A 43 -24.79 16.29 -5.57
N ALA A 44 -23.51 15.91 -5.65
CA ALA A 44 -22.51 16.68 -6.39
C ALA A 44 -22.79 16.75 -7.90
N ARG A 45 -23.25 15.64 -8.50
CA ARG A 45 -23.70 15.62 -9.90
C ARG A 45 -24.96 16.47 -10.10
N ALA A 46 -25.93 16.40 -9.20
CA ALA A 46 -27.14 17.23 -9.25
C ALA A 46 -26.84 18.74 -9.14
N LYS A 47 -25.74 19.11 -8.46
CA LYS A 47 -25.22 20.49 -8.42
C LYS A 47 -24.52 20.94 -9.71
N GLY A 48 -24.38 20.05 -10.70
CA GLY A 48 -23.73 20.34 -11.98
C GLY A 48 -22.20 20.35 -11.92
N ILE A 49 -21.60 19.74 -10.89
CA ILE A 49 -20.14 19.63 -10.78
C ILE A 49 -19.63 18.66 -11.87
N PRO A 50 -18.58 19.01 -12.64
CA PRO A 50 -18.06 18.13 -13.68
C PRO A 50 -17.49 16.83 -13.08
N ASP A 51 -17.75 15.70 -13.74
CA ASP A 51 -17.33 14.36 -13.29
C ASP A 51 -15.82 14.24 -13.02
N ARG A 52 -14.99 14.97 -13.77
CA ARG A 52 -13.54 15.03 -13.52
C ARG A 52 -13.22 15.58 -12.13
N LEU A 53 -13.90 16.65 -11.70
CA LEU A 53 -13.68 17.25 -10.39
C LEU A 53 -14.24 16.38 -9.27
N ILE A 54 -15.38 15.72 -9.52
CA ILE A 54 -15.96 14.74 -8.61
C ILE A 54 -14.96 13.58 -8.39
N ARG A 55 -14.44 12.98 -9.47
CA ARG A 55 -13.47 11.88 -9.39
C ARG A 55 -12.19 12.29 -8.67
N ASP A 56 -11.54 13.37 -9.12
CA ASP A 56 -10.18 13.70 -8.70
C ASP A 56 -10.13 14.40 -7.33
N LYS A 57 -11.18 15.14 -6.94
CA LYS A 57 -11.18 15.93 -5.69
C LYS A 57 -12.09 15.37 -4.60
N HIS A 58 -13.22 14.75 -4.97
CA HIS A 58 -14.22 14.29 -4.00
C HIS A 58 -14.09 12.78 -3.76
N ALA A 59 -14.13 11.97 -4.81
CA ALA A 59 -14.02 10.53 -4.70
C ALA A 59 -12.61 10.09 -4.29
N LEU A 60 -11.58 10.56 -4.98
CA LEU A 60 -10.18 10.21 -4.71
C LEU A 60 -9.76 10.51 -3.26
N ARG A 61 -10.14 11.67 -2.74
CA ARG A 61 -9.76 12.10 -1.38
C ARG A 61 -10.42 11.23 -0.31
N ASN A 62 -11.63 10.77 -0.55
CA ASN A 62 -12.33 9.85 0.35
C ASN A 62 -11.86 8.40 0.15
N ALA A 63 -11.48 8.01 -1.06
CA ALA A 63 -11.05 6.64 -1.38
C ALA A 63 -9.63 6.30 -0.92
N ILE A 64 -8.84 7.30 -0.54
CA ILE A 64 -7.52 7.11 0.06
C ILE A 64 -7.59 6.61 1.51
N LEU A 65 -8.70 6.80 2.21
CA LEU A 65 -8.83 6.39 3.62
C LEU A 65 -8.51 4.90 3.84
N PRO A 66 -9.08 3.95 3.07
CA PRO A 66 -8.72 2.52 3.20
C PRO A 66 -7.27 2.21 2.84
N VAL A 67 -6.72 2.91 1.83
CA VAL A 67 -5.30 2.75 1.44
C VAL A 67 -4.39 3.16 2.58
N LEU A 68 -4.68 4.28 3.24
CA LEU A 68 -3.91 4.75 4.38
C LEU A 68 -3.96 3.75 5.55
N SER A 69 -5.14 3.21 5.86
CA SER A 69 -5.30 2.16 6.86
C SER A 69 -4.46 0.92 6.54
N ARG A 70 -4.41 0.52 5.27
CA ARG A 70 -3.57 -0.61 4.85
C ARG A 70 -2.08 -0.33 5.03
N LEU A 71 -1.63 0.87 4.67
CA LEU A 71 -0.22 1.28 4.84
C LEU A 71 0.21 1.24 6.31
N VAL A 72 -0.66 1.66 7.23
CA VAL A 72 -0.39 1.60 8.68
C VAL A 72 -0.14 0.17 9.15
N VAL A 73 -0.86 -0.82 8.61
CA VAL A 73 -0.66 -2.24 8.95
C VAL A 73 0.59 -2.81 8.27
N THR A 74 0.93 -2.36 7.06
CA THR A 74 2.07 -2.87 6.31
C THR A 74 3.41 -2.55 6.98
N ILE A 75 3.57 -1.37 7.58
CA ILE A 75 4.82 -0.94 8.23
C ILE A 75 5.29 -1.92 9.34
N PRO A 76 4.50 -2.23 10.38
CA PRO A 76 4.91 -3.18 11.42
C PRO A 76 5.06 -4.61 10.88
N TYR A 77 4.32 -4.96 9.81
CA TYR A 77 4.48 -6.25 9.15
C TYR A 77 5.86 -6.39 8.49
N MET A 78 6.35 -5.33 7.83
CA MET A 78 7.69 -5.29 7.25
C MET A 78 8.78 -5.35 8.33
N LEU A 79 8.62 -4.62 9.44
CA LEU A 79 9.55 -4.64 10.56
C LEU A 79 9.64 -6.04 11.21
N THR A 80 8.50 -6.70 11.40
CA THR A 80 8.45 -8.09 11.90
C THR A 80 9.09 -9.07 10.92
N GLY A 81 8.87 -8.86 9.61
CA GLY A 81 9.49 -9.68 8.56
C GLY A 81 11.02 -9.61 8.56
N ILE A 82 11.61 -8.46 8.89
CA ILE A 82 13.06 -8.30 9.04
C ILE A 82 13.59 -9.16 10.19
N VAL A 83 12.91 -9.18 11.34
CA VAL A 83 13.30 -10.02 12.49
C VAL A 83 13.29 -11.50 12.11
N ILE A 84 12.27 -11.96 11.39
CA ILE A 84 12.20 -13.35 10.90
C ILE A 84 13.37 -13.66 9.95
N LEU A 85 13.75 -12.72 9.09
CA LEU A 85 14.92 -12.86 8.21
C LEU A 85 16.24 -12.88 9.00
N GLU A 86 16.37 -12.09 10.07
CA GLU A 86 17.54 -12.11 10.96
C GLU A 86 17.74 -13.47 11.63
N TYR A 87 16.65 -14.09 12.12
CA TYR A 87 16.68 -15.44 12.71
C TYR A 87 16.93 -16.54 11.67
N THR A 88 16.40 -16.42 10.46
CA THR A 88 16.48 -17.48 9.44
C THR A 88 17.83 -17.48 8.70
N PHE A 89 18.41 -16.30 8.45
CA PHE A 89 19.66 -16.16 7.70
C PHE A 89 20.90 -15.92 8.59
N ASP A 90 20.74 -16.00 9.91
CA ASP A 90 21.81 -15.80 10.91
C ASP A 90 22.58 -14.47 10.70
N TRP A 91 21.86 -13.44 10.22
CA TRP A 91 22.40 -12.11 9.97
C TRP A 91 22.62 -11.36 11.30
N PRO A 92 23.75 -10.65 11.50
CA PRO A 92 23.96 -9.86 12.71
C PRO A 92 23.12 -8.58 12.62
N GLY A 93 21.84 -8.70 12.96
CA GLY A 93 20.93 -7.58 13.17
C GLY A 93 21.08 -6.96 14.56
N MET A 94 20.55 -5.75 14.74
CA MET A 94 20.55 -5.02 16.02
C MET A 94 19.85 -5.77 17.15
N GLY A 95 19.02 -6.79 16.85
CA GLY A 95 18.35 -7.63 17.84
C GLY A 95 19.25 -8.62 18.58
N ARG A 96 20.48 -8.86 18.12
CA ARG A 96 21.42 -9.82 18.74
C ARG A 96 22.34 -9.19 19.80
N SER A 97 22.29 -7.87 19.97
CA SER A 97 23.11 -7.12 20.96
C SER A 97 22.32 -6.66 22.20
N LEU A 98 21.12 -7.19 22.42
CA LEU A 98 20.31 -7.00 23.64
C LEU A 98 20.14 -8.33 24.37
#